data_AF-A0A1B0AMA6-F1
#
_entry.id   AF-A0A1B0AMA6-F1
#
_cell.length_a   1.000
_cell.length_b   1.000
_cell.length_c   1.000
_cell.angle_alpha   90.00
_cell.angle_beta   90.00
_cell.angle_gamma   90.00
#
_symmetry.space_group_name_H-M   'P 1'
#
loop_
_entity.id
_entity.type
_entity.pdbx_description
1 polymer ?
#
loop_
_entity_poly.entity_id
_entity_poly.type
_entity_poly.pdbx_seq_one_letter_code
_entity_poly.pdbx_strand_id
1 'polypeptide(L)'
;MRRAPPPPPPPPRPTKKFFFSLMHKHIMIVVPKHEMHALHKCLPMAIICTYSGLFCVVVNPYKKLPIYTEKIMERYKGIKRHEVPPHVFAITDTAYRSMLQDREDQSILCTGESGAGKTENTKKVIQYLAYVAASKPKGSGAKII
;
A
#
# COMPACT_ATOMS: atom_id res chain seq x y z
N MET A 1 -28.17 7.27 49.11
CA MET A 1 -27.05 7.60 48.18
C MET A 1 -26.90 6.46 47.19
N ARG A 2 -27.31 6.64 45.92
CA ARG A 2 -27.13 5.60 44.88
C ARG A 2 -25.68 5.64 44.42
N ARG A 3 -24.94 4.53 44.59
CA ARG A 3 -23.56 4.41 44.12
C ARG A 3 -23.55 4.47 42.60
N ALA A 4 -22.70 5.31 42.02
CA ALA A 4 -22.51 5.37 40.57
C ALA A 4 -22.01 4.01 40.07
N PRO A 5 -22.46 3.55 38.89
CA PRO A 5 -21.96 2.31 38.30
C PRO A 5 -20.46 2.43 38.00
N PRO A 6 -19.70 1.33 38.11
CA PRO A 6 -18.27 1.34 37.81
C PRO A 6 -18.03 1.71 36.34
N PRO A 7 -16.92 2.39 36.03
CA PRO A 7 -16.57 2.72 34.66
C PRO A 7 -16.38 1.44 33.82
N PRO A 8 -16.73 1.48 32.52
CA PRO A 8 -16.54 0.34 31.64
C PRO A 8 -15.04 -0.01 31.53
N PRO A 9 -14.71 -1.30 31.37
CA PRO A 9 -13.33 -1.72 31.25
C PRO A 9 -12.68 -1.09 30.00
N PRO A 10 -11.38 -0.76 30.05
CA PRO A 10 -10.66 -0.23 28.90
C PRO A 10 -10.68 -1.24 27.75
N PRO A 11 -10.75 -0.77 26.48
CA PRO A 11 -10.72 -1.67 25.34
C PRO A 11 -9.45 -2.52 25.34
N PRO A 12 -9.53 -3.79 24.91
CA PRO A 12 -8.38 -4.70 24.92
C PRO A 12 -7.25 -4.13 24.05
N ARG A 13 -6.03 -4.10 24.60
CA ARG A 13 -4.84 -3.71 23.84
C ARG A 13 -4.60 -4.72 22.71
N PRO A 14 -4.36 -4.27 21.47
CA PRO A 14 -4.09 -5.18 20.36
C PRO A 14 -2.83 -6.00 20.66
N THR A 15 -2.98 -7.32 20.72
CA THR A 15 -1.87 -8.25 20.97
C THR A 15 -1.07 -8.49 19.70
N LYS A 16 0.19 -8.95 19.80
CA LYS A 16 1.02 -9.31 18.63
C LYS A 16 0.34 -10.34 17.70
N LYS A 17 -0.55 -11.19 18.23
CA LYS A 17 -1.40 -12.11 17.44
C LYS A 17 -2.49 -11.39 16.65
N PHE A 18 -3.05 -10.31 17.18
CA PHE A 18 -3.97 -9.43 16.44
C PHE A 18 -3.24 -8.74 15.28
N PHE A 19 -2.01 -8.28 15.51
CA PHE A 19 -1.12 -7.78 14.45
C PHE A 19 -0.87 -8.83 13.36
N PHE A 20 -0.57 -10.08 13.72
CA PHE A 20 -0.30 -11.16 12.75
C PHE A 20 -1.55 -11.67 12.00
N SER A 21 -2.72 -11.65 12.65
CA SER A 21 -4.00 -11.98 12.01
C SER A 21 -4.42 -10.91 11.00
N LEU A 22 -4.18 -9.63 11.34
CA LEU A 22 -4.35 -8.50 10.43
C LEU A 22 -3.39 -8.58 9.24
N MET A 23 -2.17 -9.12 9.42
CA MET A 23 -1.15 -9.20 8.35
C MET A 23 -1.47 -10.19 7.21
N HIS A 24 -2.51 -11.03 7.31
CA HIS A 24 -2.91 -11.91 6.20
C HIS A 24 -3.80 -11.22 5.16
N LYS A 25 -4.37 -10.03 5.46
CA LYS A 25 -5.25 -9.26 4.54
C LYS A 25 -4.72 -7.86 4.20
N HIS A 26 -3.52 -7.53 4.67
CA HIS A 26 -2.95 -6.19 4.56
C HIS A 26 -1.66 -6.24 3.74
N ILE A 27 -1.64 -5.58 2.58
CA ILE A 27 -0.37 -5.39 1.86
C ILE A 27 0.37 -4.22 2.50
N MET A 28 1.54 -4.49 3.09
CA MET A 28 2.28 -3.50 3.86
C MET A 28 3.39 -2.84 3.01
N ILE A 29 3.37 -1.51 2.99
CA ILE A 29 4.44 -0.68 2.44
C ILE A 29 5.31 -0.22 3.61
N VAL A 30 6.53 -0.71 3.68
CA VAL A 30 7.50 -0.38 4.73
C VAL A 30 8.46 0.69 4.23
N VAL A 31 8.56 1.81 4.95
CA VAL A 31 9.35 2.98 4.58
C VAL A 31 10.37 3.30 5.69
N PRO A 32 11.62 2.82 5.60
CA PRO A 32 12.64 3.05 6.64
C PRO A 32 13.14 4.50 6.67
N LYS A 33 13.36 5.07 7.86
CA LYS A 33 13.94 6.42 8.04
C LYS A 33 15.46 6.30 8.29
N HIS A 34 16.16 6.17 7.17
CA HIS A 34 17.51 6.71 6.99
C HIS A 34 18.63 6.18 7.91
N GLU A 35 19.41 5.22 7.41
CA GLU A 35 20.88 5.27 7.47
C GLU A 35 21.42 4.81 6.10
N MET A 36 21.28 5.68 5.12
CA MET A 36 21.86 5.51 3.78
C MET A 36 23.37 5.81 3.81
N HIS A 37 24.13 5.18 4.71
CA HIS A 37 25.60 5.19 4.66
C HIS A 37 26.16 3.98 3.91
N ALA A 38 25.49 2.82 3.95
CA ALA A 38 25.95 1.62 3.26
C ALA A 38 25.35 1.42 1.85
N LEU A 39 24.17 1.99 1.57
CA LEU A 39 23.43 1.71 0.33
C LEU A 39 23.58 2.79 -0.77
N HIS A 40 24.16 3.95 -0.44
CA HIS A 40 24.37 5.04 -1.42
C HIS A 40 25.53 4.76 -2.41
N LYS A 41 26.40 3.78 -2.12
CA LYS A 41 27.65 3.61 -2.89
C LYS A 41 27.57 2.62 -4.06
N CYS A 42 26.55 1.76 -4.15
CA CYS A 42 26.56 0.67 -5.14
C CYS A 42 25.24 0.37 -5.86
N LEU A 43 24.14 1.11 -5.62
CA LEU A 43 22.87 0.72 -6.25
C LEU A 43 22.43 1.75 -7.29
N PRO A 44 22.43 1.38 -8.60
CA PRO A 44 21.80 2.20 -9.63
C PRO A 44 20.32 2.38 -9.26
N MET A 45 19.61 3.27 -9.97
CA MET A 45 18.19 3.64 -9.81
C MET A 45 17.16 2.48 -9.59
N ALA A 46 17.62 1.23 -9.62
CA ALA A 46 16.95 -0.05 -9.46
C ALA A 46 16.42 -0.40 -8.05
N ILE A 47 16.79 0.28 -6.96
CA ILE A 47 16.38 -0.14 -5.58
C ILE A 47 15.63 0.96 -4.83
N ILE A 48 14.63 1.56 -5.46
CA ILE A 48 13.67 2.45 -4.78
C ILE A 48 12.57 1.63 -4.12
N CYS A 49 12.22 0.50 -4.71
CA CYS A 49 11.22 -0.43 -4.19
C CYS A 49 11.80 -1.85 -4.27
N THR A 50 11.57 -2.67 -3.25
CA THR A 50 12.00 -4.07 -3.23
C THR A 50 10.93 -4.93 -2.58
N TYR A 51 10.59 -6.05 -3.21
CA TYR A 51 9.67 -7.02 -2.62
C TYR A 51 10.35 -7.77 -1.48
N SER A 52 9.65 -7.88 -0.36
CA SER A 52 10.02 -8.73 0.78
C SER A 52 8.80 -9.57 1.16
N GLY A 53 8.63 -10.70 0.47
CA GLY A 53 7.49 -11.60 0.65
C GLY A 53 6.14 -10.97 0.25
N LEU A 54 5.29 -10.71 1.25
CA LEU A 54 4.00 -10.01 1.10
C LEU A 54 4.14 -8.49 1.25
N PHE A 55 5.33 -8.01 1.60
CA PHE A 55 5.61 -6.60 1.86
C PHE A 55 6.41 -5.98 0.72
N CYS A 56 6.28 -4.66 0.57
CA CYS A 56 7.16 -3.88 -0.29
C CYS A 56 7.91 -2.88 0.56
N VAL A 57 9.24 -2.96 0.51
CA VAL A 57 10.11 -1.95 1.12
C VAL A 57 10.29 -0.84 0.09
N VAL A 58 9.90 0.37 0.45
CA VAL A 58 9.99 1.55 -0.42
C VAL A 58 10.88 2.56 0.25
N VAL A 59 11.95 2.95 -0.43
CA VAL A 59 12.90 3.96 0.03
C VAL A 59 12.57 5.27 -0.67
N ASN A 60 12.25 6.31 0.11
CA ASN A 60 11.96 7.62 -0.45
C ASN A 60 13.25 8.28 -0.97
N PRO A 61 13.35 8.63 -2.26
CA PRO A 61 14.54 9.28 -2.83
C PRO A 61 14.69 10.75 -2.41
N TYR A 62 13.74 11.34 -1.68
CA TYR A 62 13.67 12.77 -1.29
C TYR A 62 13.84 13.74 -2.48
N LYS A 63 13.68 13.25 -3.70
CA LYS A 63 13.77 13.97 -4.98
C LYS A 63 12.61 13.54 -5.86
N LYS A 64 12.10 14.46 -6.69
CA LYS A 64 11.07 14.14 -7.68
C LYS A 64 11.72 13.32 -8.81
N LEU A 65 11.36 12.04 -8.89
CA LEU A 65 11.78 11.17 -9.98
C LEU A 65 10.61 10.97 -10.97
N PRO A 66 10.88 10.84 -12.28
CA PRO A 66 9.86 10.64 -13.32
C PRO A 66 9.24 9.22 -13.33
N ILE A 67 9.27 8.52 -12.19
CA ILE A 67 8.79 7.13 -12.04
C ILE A 67 7.27 7.06 -11.77
N TYR A 68 6.63 8.18 -11.45
CA TYR A 68 5.20 8.25 -11.12
C TYR A 68 4.37 8.89 -12.24
N THR A 69 4.66 8.56 -13.50
CA THR A 69 3.94 9.06 -14.68
C THR A 69 2.80 8.12 -15.08
N GLU A 70 1.83 8.62 -15.84
CA GLU A 70 0.69 7.83 -16.34
C GLU A 70 1.13 6.64 -17.20
N LYS A 71 2.15 6.84 -18.04
CA LYS A 71 2.78 5.77 -18.83
C LYS A 71 3.27 4.61 -17.96
N ILE A 72 3.79 4.93 -16.77
CA ILE A 72 4.20 3.90 -15.81
C ILE A 72 2.97 3.25 -15.18
N MET A 73 1.96 4.02 -14.77
CA MET A 73 0.72 3.44 -14.23
C MET A 73 0.06 2.45 -15.20
N GLU A 74 0.02 2.79 -16.49
CA GLU A 74 -0.49 1.89 -17.54
C GLU A 74 0.33 0.60 -17.66
N ARG A 75 1.66 0.68 -17.57
CA ARG A 75 2.54 -0.49 -17.58
C ARG A 75 2.30 -1.45 -16.41
N TYR A 76 1.91 -0.93 -15.24
CA TYR A 76 1.65 -1.75 -14.05
C TYR A 76 0.21 -2.28 -13.98
N LYS A 77 -0.71 -1.71 -14.76
CA LYS A 77 -2.10 -2.14 -14.85
C LYS A 77 -2.20 -3.51 -15.51
N GLY A 78 -2.90 -4.45 -14.88
CA GLY A 78 -3.15 -5.77 -15.49
C GLY A 78 -1.96 -6.76 -15.44
N ILE A 79 -0.75 -6.32 -15.06
CA ILE A 79 0.44 -7.19 -14.95
C ILE A 79 0.64 -7.78 -13.54
N LYS A 80 1.09 -9.04 -13.45
CA LYS A 80 1.36 -9.70 -12.16
C LYS A 80 2.67 -9.19 -11.55
N ARG A 81 2.74 -9.16 -10.21
CA ARG A 81 3.91 -8.65 -9.45
C ARG A 81 5.27 -9.27 -9.78
N HIS A 82 5.33 -10.46 -10.39
CA HIS A 82 6.58 -11.12 -10.78
C HIS A 82 7.05 -10.76 -12.18
N GLU A 83 6.19 -10.18 -13.01
CA GLU A 83 6.50 -9.79 -14.40
C GLU A 83 6.96 -8.33 -14.49
N VAL A 84 6.83 -7.56 -13.40
CA VAL A 84 7.23 -6.16 -13.30
C VAL A 84 8.22 -5.96 -12.15
N PRO A 85 9.12 -4.97 -12.26
CA PRO A 85 10.00 -4.65 -11.16
C PRO A 85 9.20 -4.13 -9.96
N PRO A 86 9.75 -4.21 -8.74
CA PRO A 86 9.03 -3.81 -7.55
C PRO A 86 8.63 -2.33 -7.63
N HIS A 87 7.37 -2.03 -7.33
CA HIS A 87 6.83 -0.67 -7.35
C HIS A 87 5.59 -0.55 -6.48
N VAL A 88 5.31 0.65 -5.97
CA VAL A 88 4.09 0.96 -5.21
C VAL A 88 2.83 0.62 -6.02
N PHE A 89 2.84 0.91 -7.33
CA PHE A 89 1.72 0.62 -8.22
C PHE A 89 1.43 -0.88 -8.35
N ALA A 90 2.45 -1.73 -8.39
CA ALA A 90 2.25 -3.18 -8.45
C ALA A 90 1.55 -3.72 -7.19
N ILE A 91 1.88 -3.14 -6.03
CA ILE A 91 1.25 -3.48 -4.75
C ILE A 91 -0.22 -3.03 -4.74
N THR A 92 -0.47 -1.77 -5.12
CA THR A 92 -1.82 -1.23 -5.21
C THR A 92 -2.68 -2.02 -6.18
N ASP A 93 -2.12 -2.40 -7.33
CA ASP A 93 -2.84 -3.16 -8.34
C ASP A 93 -3.16 -4.59 -7.86
N THR A 94 -2.20 -5.24 -7.21
CA THR A 94 -2.42 -6.56 -6.61
C THR A 94 -3.54 -6.50 -5.56
N ALA A 95 -3.52 -5.50 -4.66
CA ALA A 95 -4.60 -5.29 -3.70
C ALA A 95 -5.94 -5.06 -4.39
N TYR A 96 -5.97 -4.21 -5.42
CA TYR A 96 -7.19 -3.92 -6.17
C TYR A 96 -7.77 -5.16 -6.87
N ARG A 97 -6.92 -6.02 -7.46
CA ARG A 97 -7.39 -7.26 -8.08
C ARG A 97 -7.85 -8.29 -7.07
N SER A 98 -7.11 -8.49 -5.98
CA SER A 98 -7.54 -9.39 -4.89
C SER A 98 -8.90 -8.96 -4.32
N MET A 99 -9.11 -7.65 -4.13
CA MET A 99 -10.40 -7.11 -3.71
C MET A 99 -11.54 -7.47 -4.68
N LEU A 100 -11.29 -7.44 -6.00
CA LEU A 100 -12.30 -7.77 -7.01
C LEU A 100 -12.54 -9.27 -7.16
N GLN A 101 -11.49 -10.07 -7.03
CA GLN A 101 -11.52 -11.52 -7.20
C GLN A 101 -12.16 -12.19 -5.99
N ASP A 102 -11.69 -11.85 -4.80
CA ASP A 102 -12.12 -12.49 -3.54
C ASP A 102 -13.37 -11.82 -2.96
N ARG A 103 -13.78 -10.65 -3.52
CA ARG A 103 -14.92 -9.83 -3.05
C ARG A 103 -14.79 -9.45 -1.57
N GLU A 104 -13.56 -9.37 -1.07
CA GLU A 104 -13.25 -8.97 0.29
C GLU A 104 -12.49 -7.64 0.31
N ASP A 105 -12.76 -6.83 1.32
CA ASP A 105 -12.08 -5.55 1.52
C ASP A 105 -10.58 -5.75 1.74
N GLN A 106 -9.78 -5.00 0.98
CA GLN A 106 -8.32 -4.99 1.08
C GLN A 106 -7.86 -3.68 1.72
N SER A 107 -6.69 -3.74 2.35
CA SER A 107 -6.12 -2.56 2.99
C SER A 107 -4.61 -2.47 2.72
N ILE A 108 -4.16 -1.23 2.54
CA ILE A 108 -2.75 -0.91 2.29
C ILE A 108 -2.25 -0.13 3.48
N LEU A 109 -1.31 -0.73 4.23
CA LEU A 109 -0.72 -0.11 5.40
C LEU A 109 0.65 0.47 5.05
N CYS A 110 0.76 1.80 5.06
CA CYS A 110 2.05 2.49 4.95
C CYS A 110 2.65 2.67 6.35
N THR A 111 3.69 1.89 6.68
CA THR A 111 4.45 1.98 7.94
C THR A 111 5.86 2.51 7.71
N GLY A 112 6.49 3.03 8.76
CA GLY A 112 7.79 3.69 8.69
C GLY A 112 7.96 4.75 9.76
N GLU A 113 9.17 5.23 9.99
CA GLU A 113 9.39 6.28 10.99
C GLU A 113 8.92 7.67 10.49
N SER A 114 8.95 8.67 11.38
CA SER A 114 8.55 10.04 11.03
C SER A 114 9.47 10.64 9.96
N GLY A 115 8.90 11.17 8.87
CA GLY A 115 9.65 11.75 7.75
C GLY A 115 10.05 10.77 6.64
N ALA A 116 9.79 9.47 6.79
CA ALA A 116 10.22 8.46 5.82
C ALA A 116 9.56 8.59 4.43
N GLY A 117 8.41 9.26 4.30
CA GLY A 117 7.69 9.42 3.02
C GLY A 117 6.36 8.67 2.93
N LYS A 118 5.81 8.19 4.06
CA LYS A 118 4.51 7.49 4.13
C LYS A 118 3.39 8.25 3.40
N THR A 119 3.24 9.54 3.68
CA THR A 119 2.20 10.39 3.08
C THR A 119 2.34 10.50 1.57
N GLU A 120 3.57 10.65 1.06
CA GLU A 120 3.83 10.71 -0.38
C GLU A 120 3.47 9.39 -1.06
N ASN A 121 3.86 8.25 -0.47
CA ASN A 121 3.49 6.94 -0.99
C ASN A 121 1.96 6.74 -0.99
N THR A 122 1.26 7.15 0.07
CA THR A 122 -0.21 7.06 0.13
C THR A 122 -0.87 7.89 -0.97
N LYS A 123 -0.37 9.09 -1.27
CA LYS A 123 -0.86 9.87 -2.43
C LYS A 123 -0.70 9.10 -3.74
N LYS A 124 0.42 8.40 -3.94
CA LYS A 124 0.66 7.57 -5.14
C LYS A 124 -0.27 6.37 -5.23
N VAL A 125 -0.57 5.73 -4.10
CA VAL A 125 -1.57 4.65 -4.03
C VAL A 125 -2.94 5.17 -4.47
N ILE A 126 -3.40 6.29 -3.90
CA ILE A 126 -4.69 6.90 -4.25
C ILE A 126 -4.72 7.32 -5.73
N GLN A 127 -3.63 7.94 -6.22
CA GLN A 127 -3.51 8.34 -7.63
C GLN A 127 -3.66 7.15 -8.58
N TYR A 128 -3.02 6.02 -8.27
CA TYR A 128 -3.13 4.80 -9.07
C TYR A 128 -4.53 4.20 -9.02
N LEU A 129 -5.15 4.13 -7.84
CA LEU A 129 -6.52 3.64 -7.70
C LEU A 129 -7.50 4.48 -8.51
N ALA A 130 -7.37 5.81 -8.45
CA ALA A 130 -8.19 6.72 -9.25
C ALA A 130 -8.02 6.46 -10.75
N TYR A 131 -6.78 6.27 -11.23
CA TYR A 131 -6.48 5.95 -12.62
C TYR A 131 -7.11 4.62 -13.06
N VAL A 132 -6.91 3.54 -12.30
CA VAL A 132 -7.43 2.22 -12.65
C VAL A 132 -8.96 2.19 -12.55
N ALA A 133 -9.54 2.79 -11.51
CA ALA A 133 -10.99 2.88 -11.34
C ALA A 133 -11.67 3.71 -12.44
N ALA A 134 -11.07 4.83 -12.85
CA ALA A 134 -11.59 5.66 -13.93
C ALA A 134 -11.49 4.99 -15.31
N SER A 135 -10.49 4.12 -15.50
CA SER A 135 -10.26 3.41 -16.77
C SER A 135 -11.19 2.23 -17.03
N LYS A 136 -12.08 1.86 -16.09
CA LYS A 136 -13.16 0.90 -16.36
C LYS A 136 -14.29 1.64 -17.10
N PRO A 137 -14.68 1.22 -18.32
CA PRO A 137 -15.95 1.67 -18.87
C PRO A 137 -17.06 1.25 -17.90
N LYS A 138 -18.02 2.14 -17.64
CA LYS A 138 -19.24 1.85 -16.88
C LYS A 138 -19.90 0.60 -17.49
N GLY A 139 -19.63 -0.56 -16.92
CA GLY A 139 -20.37 -1.78 -17.20
C GLY A 139 -21.76 -1.63 -16.59
N SER A 140 -22.74 -1.33 -17.44
CA SER A 140 -24.11 -1.80 -17.31
C SER A 140 -24.80 -1.46 -15.99
N GLY A 141 -25.13 -0.17 -15.81
CA GLY A 141 -26.24 0.20 -14.93
C GLY A 141 -27.49 -0.52 -15.44
N ALA A 142 -28.05 -1.37 -14.59
CA ALA A 142 -29.23 -2.17 -14.86
C ALA A 142 -30.33 -1.36 -15.54
N LYS A 143 -30.84 -1.88 -16.65
CA LYS A 143 -32.09 -1.44 -17.26
C LYS A 143 -33.20 -1.80 -16.27
N ILE A 144 -33.62 -0.83 -15.45
CA ILE A 144 -34.83 -0.96 -14.64
C ILE A 144 -35.99 -0.92 -15.62
N ILE A 145 -36.66 -2.07 -15.67
CA ILE A 145 -37.93 -2.37 -16.34
C ILE A 145 -39.03 -1.48 -15.80
#